data_AF-A0A562PUE5-F1
#
_entry.id   AF-A0A562PUE5-F1
#
_cell.length_a   1.000
_cell.length_b   1.000
_cell.length_c   1.000
_cell.angle_alpha   90.00
_cell.angle_beta   90.00
_cell.angle_gamma   90.00
#
_symmetry.space_group_name_H-M   'P 1'
#
loop_
_entity.id
_entity.type
_entity.pdbx_description
1 polymer ?
#
loop_
_entity_poly.entity_id
_entity_poly.type
_entity_poly.pdbx_seq_one_letter_code
_entity_poly.pdbx_strand_id
1 'polypeptide(L)'
;MFVAIIDITYLLQARAIDMQTMRHGKFESGVIHLKPRKTAKSSAAANIVITPTIRGYDRGRAIKRSRGIISPHLFATTKGGAYSKTGLISMWR
;
A
#
# COMPACT_ATOMS: atom_id res chain seq x y z
N MET A 1 4.48 10.76 2.53
CA MET A 1 4.39 9.33 2.16
C MET A 1 4.01 8.52 3.38
N PHE A 2 4.80 8.63 4.46
CA PHE A 2 4.56 8.02 5.77
C PHE A 2 3.10 8.03 6.25
N VAL A 3 2.47 9.22 6.40
CA VAL A 3 1.08 9.33 6.89
C VAL A 3 0.11 8.53 6.01
N ALA A 4 0.23 8.61 4.69
CA ALA A 4 -0.63 7.85 3.77
C ALA A 4 -0.42 6.33 3.85
N ILE A 5 0.81 5.88 4.18
CA ILE A 5 1.10 4.47 4.43
C ILE A 5 0.39 4.03 5.72
N ILE A 6 0.48 4.82 6.80
CA ILE A 6 -0.19 4.50 8.07
C ILE A 6 -1.70 4.45 7.89
N ASP A 7 -2.30 5.48 7.29
CA ASP A 7 -3.74 5.57 7.04
C ASP A 7 -4.24 4.33 6.29
N ILE A 8 -3.57 3.95 5.18
CA ILE A 8 -3.95 2.77 4.41
C ILE A 8 -3.70 1.47 5.17
N THR A 9 -2.57 1.35 5.87
CA THR A 9 -2.27 0.13 6.63
C THR A 9 -3.30 -0.10 7.73
N TYR A 10 -3.72 0.96 8.41
CA TYR A 10 -4.77 0.93 9.42
C TYR A 10 -6.13 0.56 8.82
N LEU A 11 -6.56 1.27 7.77
CA LEU A 11 -7.86 1.04 7.12
C LEU A 11 -7.99 -0.35 6.51
N LEU A 12 -6.90 -0.87 5.94
CA LEU A 12 -6.90 -2.17 5.29
C LEU A 12 -6.55 -3.32 6.24
N GLN A 13 -6.16 -3.01 7.48
CA GLN A 13 -5.53 -3.96 8.41
C GLN A 13 -4.41 -4.79 7.72
N ALA A 14 -3.70 -4.15 6.79
CA ALA A 14 -2.76 -4.82 5.91
C ALA A 14 -1.44 -5.10 6.64
N ARG A 15 -0.79 -6.23 6.36
CA ARG A 15 0.56 -6.48 6.89
C ARG A 15 1.57 -5.63 6.11
N ALA A 16 2.70 -5.32 6.74
CA ALA A 16 3.79 -4.58 6.09
C ALA A 16 4.25 -5.21 4.74
N ILE A 17 4.19 -6.54 4.61
CA ILE A 17 4.55 -7.23 3.35
C ILE A 17 3.51 -7.04 2.24
N ASP A 18 2.24 -6.87 2.60
CA ASP A 18 1.16 -6.61 1.65
C ASP A 18 1.27 -5.15 1.15
N MET A 19 1.63 -4.23 2.05
CA MET A 19 1.93 -2.82 1.71
C MET A 19 3.14 -2.66 0.80
N GLN A 20 4.20 -3.44 1.04
CA GLN A 20 5.40 -3.47 0.19
C GLN A 20 5.09 -3.86 -1.26
N THR A 21 4.13 -4.76 -1.46
CA THR A 21 3.78 -5.30 -2.78
C THR A 21 2.61 -4.59 -3.45
N MET A 22 2.10 -3.52 -2.83
CA MET A 22 0.97 -2.75 -3.34
C MET A 22 1.37 -1.94 -4.57
N ARG A 23 0.61 -2.11 -5.66
CA ARG A 23 0.83 -1.47 -6.97
C ARG A 23 -0.39 -0.67 -7.39
N HIS A 24 -0.20 0.32 -8.26
CA HIS A 24 -1.28 1.19 -8.75
C HIS A 24 -2.44 0.43 -9.39
N GLY A 25 -2.15 -0.65 -10.14
CA GLY A 25 -3.17 -1.47 -10.82
C GLY A 25 -3.88 -2.50 -9.95
N LYS A 26 -3.67 -2.51 -8.62
CA LYS A 26 -4.43 -3.39 -7.71
C LYS A 26 -5.73 -2.76 -7.19
N PHE A 27 -6.02 -1.55 -7.63
CA PHE A 27 -7.19 -0.76 -7.28
C PHE A 27 -8.06 -0.70 -8.54
N GLU A 28 -8.90 -1.71 -8.73
CA GLU A 28 -9.84 -1.77 -9.85
C GLU A 28 -11.27 -1.62 -9.30
N SER A 29 -12.08 -0.78 -9.93
CA SER A 29 -13.53 -0.68 -9.69
C SER A 29 -13.95 -0.54 -8.22
N GLY A 30 -13.15 0.15 -7.39
CA GLY A 30 -13.48 0.32 -5.98
C GLY A 30 -13.14 -0.88 -5.09
N VAL A 31 -12.22 -1.78 -5.48
CA VAL A 31 -11.78 -2.91 -4.64
C VAL A 31 -10.26 -3.01 -4.62
N ILE A 32 -9.70 -3.34 -3.44
CA ILE A 32 -8.28 -3.63 -3.24
C ILE A 32 -8.11 -5.12 -2.98
N HIS A 33 -7.31 -5.76 -3.83
CA HIS A 33 -6.96 -7.16 -3.68
C HIS A 33 -5.64 -7.33 -2.92
N LEU A 34 -5.73 -7.60 -1.61
CA LEU A 34 -4.57 -8.00 -0.82
C LEU A 34 -4.30 -9.49 -1.05
N LYS A 35 -3.23 -9.76 -1.81
CA LYS A 35 -2.76 -11.14 -2.05
C LYS A 35 -1.59 -11.44 -1.11
N PRO A 36 -1.75 -12.36 -0.15
CA PRO A 36 -0.67 -12.81 0.72
C PRO A 36 0.52 -13.36 -0.07
N ARG A 37 1.75 -13.03 0.38
CA ARG A 37 2.98 -13.56 -0.23
C ARG A 37 3.28 -15.03 0.18
N LYS A 38 2.81 -15.48 1.35
CA LYS A 38 2.89 -16.90 1.75
C LYS A 38 1.56 -17.59 1.44
N THR A 39 1.65 -18.58 0.54
CA THR A 39 0.66 -19.62 0.16
C THR A 39 -0.81 -19.28 0.41
N ALA A 40 -1.59 -19.26 -0.68
CA ALA A 40 -3.06 -19.12 -0.68
C ALA A 40 -3.79 -20.09 0.27
N LYS A 41 -3.13 -21.17 0.72
CA LYS A 41 -3.67 -22.16 1.65
C LYS A 41 -3.60 -21.77 3.13
N SER A 42 -2.84 -20.74 3.52
CA SER A 42 -2.58 -20.42 4.94
C SER A 42 -2.79 -18.96 5.34
N SER A 43 -3.07 -18.08 4.39
CA SER A 43 -3.60 -16.74 4.69
C SER A 43 -4.73 -16.43 3.72
N ALA A 44 -5.91 -16.09 4.23
CA ALA A 44 -7.04 -15.71 3.40
C ALA A 44 -6.67 -14.47 2.56
N ALA A 45 -6.86 -14.56 1.24
CA ALA A 45 -6.84 -13.37 0.41
C ALA A 45 -8.04 -12.50 0.81
N ALA A 46 -7.79 -11.24 1.15
CA ALA A 46 -8.82 -10.31 1.57
C ALA A 46 -9.10 -9.34 0.42
N ASN A 47 -10.35 -9.33 -0.04
CA ASN A 47 -10.86 -8.29 -0.93
C ASN A 47 -11.46 -7.21 -0.04
N ILE A 48 -10.91 -6.01 -0.11
CA ILE A 48 -11.37 -4.88 0.70
C ILE A 48 -12.06 -3.90 -0.24
N VAL A 49 -13.35 -3.65 -0.02
CA VAL A 49 -14.10 -2.65 -0.77
C VAL A 49 -13.58 -1.26 -0.39
N ILE A 50 -13.24 -0.47 -1.41
CA ILE A 50 -12.80 0.91 -1.30
C ILE A 50 -14.01 1.75 -0.90
N THR A 51 -14.08 2.11 0.37
CA THR A 51 -15.02 3.12 0.85
C THR A 51 -14.47 4.52 0.56
N PRO A 52 -15.32 5.58 0.51
CA PRO A 52 -14.88 6.97 0.32
C PRO A 52 -13.83 7.44 1.33
N THR A 53 -13.66 6.70 2.43
CA THR A 53 -12.69 6.94 3.50
C THR A 53 -11.24 6.57 3.13
N ILE A 54 -10.98 5.86 2.02
CA ILE A 54 -9.61 5.56 1.57
C ILE A 54 -8.96 6.77 0.86
N ARG A 55 -9.05 7.94 1.49
CA ARG A 55 -8.30 9.17 1.11
C ARG A 55 -6.79 8.93 1.07
N GLY A 56 -6.29 7.93 1.79
CA GLY A 56 -4.88 7.56 1.79
C GLY A 56 -4.35 7.15 0.40
N TYR A 57 -5.20 6.60 -0.48
CA TYR A 57 -4.78 6.18 -1.82
C TYR A 57 -4.49 7.39 -2.71
N ASP A 58 -5.46 8.31 -2.80
CA ASP A 58 -5.32 9.54 -3.57
C ASP A 58 -4.18 10.40 -3.02
N ARG A 59 -4.03 10.44 -1.69
CA ARG A 59 -2.91 11.13 -1.04
C ARG A 59 -1.57 10.51 -1.40
N GLY A 60 -1.47 9.18 -1.46
CA GLY A 60 -0.27 8.47 -1.92
C GLY A 60 0.09 8.83 -3.36
N ARG A 61 -0.89 8.85 -4.27
CA ARG A 61 -0.70 9.27 -5.66
C ARG A 61 -0.28 10.73 -5.78
N ALA A 62 -0.94 11.64 -5.06
CA ALA A 62 -0.64 13.06 -5.06
C ALA A 62 0.80 13.32 -4.58
N ILE A 63 1.24 12.63 -3.52
CA ILE A 63 2.61 12.73 -2.99
C ILE A 63 3.64 12.21 -3.99
N LYS A 64 3.37 11.13 -4.73
CA LYS A 64 4.29 10.67 -5.79
C LYS A 64 4.41 11.69 -6.91
N ARG A 65 3.27 12.25 -7.35
CA ARG A 65 3.22 13.24 -8.42
C ARG A 65 3.97 14.52 -8.02
N SER A 66 3.76 15.02 -6.81
CA SER A 66 4.46 16.22 -6.32
C SER A 66 5.97 16.02 -6.15
N ARG A 67 6.43 14.78 -5.97
CA ARG A 67 7.85 14.44 -5.84
C ARG A 67 8.49 13.91 -7.13
N GLY A 68 7.76 13.86 -8.25
CA GLY A 68 8.27 13.34 -9.52
C GLY A 68 8.66 11.85 -9.49
N ILE A 69 8.10 11.04 -8.58
CA ILE A 69 8.52 9.64 -8.39
C ILE A 69 7.77 8.72 -9.37
N ILE A 70 8.48 8.22 -10.38
CA ILE A 70 7.99 7.19 -11.30
C ILE A 70 8.30 5.81 -10.71
N SER A 71 7.25 5.04 -10.40
CA SER A 71 7.42 3.71 -9.81
C SER A 71 6.14 2.87 -9.96
N PRO A 72 6.24 1.54 -10.14
CA PRO A 72 5.09 0.64 -10.14
C PRO A 72 4.45 0.49 -8.74
N HIS A 73 5.19 0.79 -7.67
CA HIS A 73 4.71 0.69 -6.30
C HIS A 73 3.83 1.88 -5.94
N LEU A 74 2.68 1.64 -5.31
CA LEU A 74 1.84 2.73 -4.81
C LEU A 74 2.59 3.59 -3.80
N PHE A 75 3.31 2.92 -2.89
CA PHE A 75 4.20 3.55 -1.92
C PHE A 75 5.64 3.27 -2.29
N ALA A 76 6.25 4.24 -2.96
CA ALA A 76 7.64 4.16 -3.39
C ALA A 76 8.54 5.00 -2.48
N THR A 77 9.77 4.53 -2.32
CA THR A 77 10.87 5.33 -1.78
C THR A 77 11.23 6.48 -2.75
N THR A 78 12.06 7.41 -2.31
CA THR A 78 12.56 8.49 -3.18
C THR A 78 13.32 7.98 -4.41
N LYS A 79 13.92 6.79 -4.32
CA LYS A 79 14.59 6.10 -5.43
C LYS A 79 13.64 5.29 -6.31
N GLY A 80 12.33 5.36 -6.10
CA GLY A 80 11.32 4.62 -6.87
C GLY A 80 11.17 3.14 -6.49
N GLY A 81 12.03 2.60 -5.64
CA GLY A 81 11.93 1.22 -5.14
C GLY A 81 10.85 1.04 -4.07
N ALA A 82 10.48 -0.22 -3.80
CA ALA A 82 9.61 -0.58 -2.68
C ALA A 82 10.27 -0.26 -1.33
N TYR A 83 9.46 0.05 -0.31
CA TYR A 83 9.95 0.07 1.06
C TYR A 83 10.35 -1.34 1.52
N SER A 84 11.37 -1.44 2.37
CA SER A 84 11.71 -2.71 3.03
C SER A 84 10.68 -3.02 4.13
N LYS A 85 10.49 -4.31 4.45
CA LYS A 85 9.64 -4.73 5.58
C LYS A 85 10.10 -4.07 6.89
N THR A 86 11.41 -4.05 7.13
CA THR A 86 12.00 -3.42 8.33
C THR A 86 11.76 -1.93 8.37
N GLY A 87 11.91 -1.24 7.23
CA GLY A 87 11.62 0.19 7.12
C GLY A 87 10.15 0.53 7.30
N LEU A 88 9.24 -0.36 6.89
CA LEU A 88 7.81 -0.20 7.16
C LEU A 88 7.46 -0.44 8.63
N ILE A 89 8.12 -1.39 9.30
CA ILE A 89 7.91 -1.65 10.74
C ILE A 89 8.46 -0.52 11.59
N SER A 90 9.64 0.04 11.25
CA SER A 90 10.22 1.16 11.98
C SER A 90 9.37 2.43 11.90
N MET A 91 8.42 2.51 10.97
CA MET A 91 7.47 3.63 10.90
C MET A 91 6.42 3.63 12.01
N TRP A 92 6.27 2.51 12.73
CA TRP A 92 5.31 2.35 13.83
C TRP A 92 5.94 2.49 15.22
N ARG A 93 7.26 2.69 15.27
CA ARG A 93 8.02 2.95 16.49
C ARG A 93 8.28 4.45 16.58
#